data_AF-A0A2Z6NAR6-F1
#
_entry.id   AF-A0A2Z6NAR6-F1
#
_cell.length_a   1.000
_cell.length_b   1.000
_cell.length_c   1.000
_cell.angle_alpha   90.00
_cell.angle_beta   90.00
_cell.angle_gamma   90.00
#
_symmetry.space_group_name_H-M   'P 1'
#
loop_
_entity.id
_entity.type
_entity.pdbx_description
1 polymer ?
#
loop_
_entity_poly.entity_id
_entity_poly.type
_entity_poly.pdbx_seq_one_letter_code
_entity_poly.pdbx_strand_id
1 'polypeptide(L)'
;MLYKSRDSKLRSRSRSLSISRRLCSRKVLILCLVFLAILPPIFFHFRLRRFHQIQLRRCAWVNNPPLVCAHGGDSSNAFPNTIAAYVSALQSRVDCIEIDVSRSSDGVLFALHDR
;
A
#
# COMPACT_ATOMS: atom_id res chain seq x y z
N MET A 1 -29.72 -25.80 -73.17
CA MET A 1 -28.52 -24.94 -73.02
C MET A 1 -29.03 -23.53 -72.72
N LEU A 2 -28.69 -22.76 -71.69
CA LEU A 2 -27.63 -22.69 -70.66
C LEU A 2 -28.26 -22.05 -69.41
N TYR A 3 -28.23 -22.69 -68.23
CA TYR A 3 -27.26 -22.53 -67.13
C TYR A 3 -27.17 -21.14 -66.47
N LYS A 4 -27.82 -21.05 -65.29
CA LYS A 4 -27.32 -20.60 -63.97
C LYS A 4 -26.57 -19.27 -63.85
N SER A 5 -26.98 -18.51 -62.83
CA SER A 5 -26.12 -18.01 -61.73
C SER A 5 -26.36 -16.53 -61.40
N ARG A 6 -27.35 -16.27 -60.54
CA ARG A 6 -27.55 -14.95 -59.90
C ARG A 6 -27.59 -15.03 -58.36
N ASP A 7 -27.17 -16.17 -57.81
CA ASP A 7 -27.37 -16.53 -56.39
C ASP A 7 -26.11 -16.44 -55.51
N SER A 8 -24.93 -16.16 -56.08
CA SER A 8 -23.65 -16.15 -55.33
C SER A 8 -23.36 -14.83 -54.61
N LYS A 9 -24.02 -13.71 -54.97
CA LYS A 9 -23.66 -12.37 -54.47
C LYS A 9 -24.33 -12.00 -53.14
N LEU A 10 -25.49 -12.58 -52.83
CA LEU A 10 -26.22 -12.32 -51.58
C LEU A 10 -25.68 -13.10 -50.36
N ARG A 11 -24.99 -14.22 -50.59
CA ARG A 11 -24.51 -15.12 -49.51
C ARG A 11 -23.15 -14.71 -48.91
N SER A 12 -22.37 -13.88 -49.60
CA SER A 12 -21.04 -13.41 -49.17
C SER A 12 -21.10 -12.27 -48.15
N ARG A 13 -22.09 -11.37 -48.29
CA ARG A 13 -22.20 -10.14 -47.48
C ARG A 13 -22.66 -10.39 -46.03
N SER A 14 -23.36 -11.51 -45.77
CA SER A 14 -23.86 -11.90 -44.45
C SER A 14 -22.78 -12.51 -43.53
N ARG A 15 -21.77 -13.18 -44.09
CA ARG A 15 -20.70 -13.83 -43.30
C ARG A 15 -19.67 -12.85 -42.73
N SER A 16 -19.43 -11.72 -43.40
CA SER A 16 -18.49 -10.68 -42.94
C SER A 16 -19.00 -9.93 -41.70
N LEU A 17 -20.31 -9.69 -41.59
CA LEU A 17 -20.90 -8.98 -40.44
C LEU A 17 -20.85 -9.82 -39.16
N SER A 18 -20.98 -11.15 -39.25
CA SER A 18 -21.04 -12.03 -38.07
C SER A 18 -19.67 -12.22 -37.41
N ILE A 19 -18.58 -12.20 -38.18
CA ILE A 19 -17.19 -12.27 -37.67
C ILE A 19 -16.82 -10.97 -36.98
N SER A 20 -17.16 -9.81 -37.55
CA SER A 20 -16.92 -8.49 -36.94
C SER A 20 -17.67 -8.32 -35.61
N ARG A 21 -18.92 -8.82 -35.51
CA ARG A 21 -19.71 -8.81 -34.27
C ARG A 21 -19.11 -9.71 -33.18
N ARG A 22 -18.58 -10.90 -33.54
CA ARG A 22 -17.94 -11.82 -32.58
C ARG A 22 -16.57 -11.33 -32.11
N LEU A 23 -15.75 -10.75 -33.01
CA LEU A 23 -14.46 -10.16 -32.62
C LEU A 23 -14.65 -8.93 -31.71
N CYS A 24 -15.65 -8.10 -32.00
CA CYS A 24 -16.02 -6.97 -31.15
C CYS A 24 -16.52 -7.46 -29.78
N SER A 25 -17.38 -8.48 -29.76
CA SER A 25 -17.84 -9.12 -28.52
C SER A 25 -16.70 -9.74 -27.69
N ARG A 26 -15.73 -10.40 -28.33
CA ARG A 26 -14.57 -11.00 -27.65
C ARG A 26 -13.59 -9.95 -27.13
N LYS A 27 -13.37 -8.85 -27.86
CA LYS A 27 -12.56 -7.72 -27.37
C LYS A 27 -13.26 -6.99 -26.21
N VAL A 28 -14.57 -6.81 -26.29
CA VAL A 28 -15.38 -6.25 -25.18
C VAL A 28 -15.29 -7.15 -23.96
N LEU A 29 -15.40 -8.47 -24.11
CA LEU A 29 -15.22 -9.42 -23.01
C LEU A 29 -13.83 -9.31 -22.36
N ILE A 30 -12.77 -9.25 -23.16
CA ILE A 30 -11.39 -9.09 -22.66
C ILE A 30 -11.25 -7.76 -21.90
N LEU A 31 -11.80 -6.66 -22.44
CA LEU A 31 -11.78 -5.36 -21.74
C LEU A 31 -12.53 -5.43 -20.41
N CYS A 32 -13.72 -6.05 -20.38
CA CYS A 32 -14.47 -6.25 -19.13
C CYS A 32 -13.68 -7.06 -18.10
N LEU A 33 -13.01 -8.14 -18.52
CA LEU A 33 -12.16 -8.95 -17.64
C LEU A 33 -10.96 -8.15 -17.11
N VAL A 34 -10.33 -7.33 -17.94
CA VAL A 34 -9.24 -6.42 -17.51
C VAL A 34 -9.75 -5.41 -16.48
N PHE A 35 -10.90 -4.78 -16.72
CA PHE A 35 -11.50 -3.87 -15.75
C PHE A 35 -11.85 -4.59 -14.44
N LEU A 36 -12.43 -5.79 -14.50
CA LEU A 36 -12.74 -6.61 -13.33
C LEU A 36 -11.48 -7.04 -12.57
N ALA A 37 -10.36 -7.27 -13.25
CA ALA A 37 -9.10 -7.65 -12.63
C ALA A 37 -8.36 -6.44 -12.01
N ILE A 38 -8.50 -5.24 -12.59
CA ILE A 38 -7.74 -4.05 -12.19
C ILE A 38 -8.51 -3.18 -11.18
N LEU A 39 -9.82 -2.99 -11.36
CA LEU A 39 -10.61 -2.08 -10.52
C LEU A 39 -10.63 -2.50 -9.03
N PRO A 40 -10.84 -3.78 -8.66
CA PRO A 40 -10.87 -4.16 -7.25
C PRO A 40 -9.51 -4.00 -6.56
N PRO A 41 -8.36 -4.46 -7.09
CA PRO A 41 -7.06 -4.21 -6.46
C PRO A 41 -6.73 -2.73 -6.32
N ILE A 42 -7.03 -1.92 -7.34
CA ILE A 42 -6.83 -0.47 -7.27
C ILE A 42 -7.73 0.15 -6.21
N PHE A 43 -9.03 -0.17 -6.21
CA PHE A 43 -9.99 0.30 -5.22
C PHE A 43 -9.56 -0.08 -3.81
N PHE A 44 -9.17 -1.35 -3.60
CA PHE A 44 -8.70 -1.84 -2.31
C PHE A 44 -7.39 -1.18 -1.88
N HIS A 45 -6.42 -0.99 -2.79
CA HIS A 45 -5.17 -0.29 -2.48
C HIS A 45 -5.43 1.15 -2.01
N PHE A 46 -6.27 1.89 -2.74
CA PHE A 46 -6.65 3.25 -2.35
C PHE A 46 -7.52 3.28 -1.08
N ARG A 47 -8.45 2.35 -0.89
CA ARG A 47 -9.26 2.25 0.33
C ARG A 47 -8.44 1.86 1.55
N LEU A 48 -7.53 0.90 1.44
CA LEU A 48 -6.66 0.45 2.54
C LEU A 48 -5.75 1.59 2.98
N ARG A 49 -5.13 2.32 2.02
CA ARG A 49 -4.39 3.55 2.34
C ARG A 49 -5.26 4.57 3.07
N ARG A 50 -6.50 4.76 2.63
CA ARG A 50 -7.44 5.69 3.27
C ARG A 50 -7.84 5.25 4.68
N PHE A 51 -8.06 3.95 4.93
CA PHE A 51 -8.32 3.44 6.27
C PHE A 51 -7.14 3.63 7.22
N HIS A 52 -5.92 3.38 6.74
CA HIS A 52 -4.71 3.62 7.52
C HIS A 52 -4.55 5.11 7.87
N GLN A 53 -4.82 6.00 6.91
CA GLN A 53 -4.86 7.44 7.14
C GLN A 53 -5.98 7.88 8.09
N ILE A 54 -7.16 7.25 8.03
CA ILE A 54 -8.28 7.54 8.94
C ILE A 54 -7.92 7.11 10.38
N GLN A 55 -7.26 5.97 10.57
CA GLN A 55 -6.77 5.55 11.89
C GLN A 55 -5.76 6.55 12.46
N LEU A 56 -4.79 6.99 11.65
CA LEU A 56 -3.82 8.03 12.05
C LEU A 56 -4.51 9.38 12.34
N ARG A 57 -5.63 9.68 11.66
CA ARG A 57 -6.46 10.87 11.92
C ARG A 57 -7.46 10.72 13.07
N ARG A 58 -7.60 9.55 13.70
CA ARG A 58 -8.58 9.37 14.81
C ARG A 58 -8.27 10.26 16.02
N CYS A 59 -7.05 10.77 16.13
CA CYS A 59 -6.64 11.72 17.17
C CYS A 59 -6.47 13.15 16.63
N ALA A 60 -6.88 13.46 15.39
CA ALA A 60 -6.71 14.78 14.79
C ALA A 60 -7.52 15.89 15.50
N TRP A 61 -8.47 15.53 16.36
CA TRP A 61 -9.20 16.46 17.23
C TRP A 61 -8.41 16.86 18.48
N VAL A 62 -7.33 16.15 18.79
CA VAL A 62 -6.46 16.48 19.92
C VAL A 62 -5.48 17.55 19.46
N ASN A 63 -5.77 18.81 19.81
CA ASN A 63 -4.94 19.96 19.40
C ASN A 63 -3.49 19.90 19.94
N ASN A 64 -3.25 19.07 20.97
CA ASN A 64 -1.93 18.79 21.54
C ASN A 64 -1.86 17.29 21.94
N PRO A 65 -1.56 16.37 21.00
CA PRO A 65 -1.49 14.95 21.33
C PRO A 65 -0.39 14.69 22.36
N PRO A 66 -0.55 13.68 23.23
CA PRO A 66 0.50 13.31 24.16
C PRO A 66 1.75 12.87 23.39
N LEU A 67 2.93 13.25 23.89
CA LEU A 67 4.20 12.80 23.33
C LEU A 67 4.36 11.29 23.57
N VAL A 68 4.77 10.58 22.53
CA VAL A 68 5.20 9.18 22.62
C VAL A 68 6.71 9.17 22.78
N CYS A 69 7.16 8.85 23.98
CA CYS A 69 8.58 8.83 24.33
C CYS A 69 9.07 7.41 24.60
N ALA A 70 10.17 7.03 23.95
CA ALA A 70 10.79 5.71 24.11
C ALA A 70 11.72 5.70 25.32
N HIS A 71 11.33 5.02 26.41
CA HIS A 71 12.09 4.90 27.65
C HIS A 71 13.32 4.01 27.47
N GLY A 72 14.52 4.60 27.57
CA GLY A 72 15.79 3.98 27.23
C GLY A 72 15.91 3.59 25.75
N GLY A 73 15.11 4.21 24.86
CA GLY A 73 14.91 3.74 23.48
C GLY A 73 13.84 2.64 23.36
N ASP A 74 13.89 1.86 22.29
CA ASP A 74 12.96 0.75 22.07
C ASP A 74 13.42 -0.49 22.83
N SER A 75 13.17 -0.47 24.14
CA SER A 75 13.52 -1.53 25.09
C SER A 75 12.77 -2.85 24.88
N SER A 76 11.79 -2.87 23.96
CA SER A 76 11.10 -4.10 23.56
C SER A 76 11.90 -4.90 22.52
N ASN A 77 12.76 -4.25 21.74
CA ASN A 77 13.53 -4.86 20.66
C ASN A 77 15.03 -4.95 20.93
N ALA A 78 15.58 -4.10 21.80
CA ALA A 78 16.99 -4.13 22.19
C ALA A 78 17.16 -3.72 23.67
N PHE A 79 18.33 -3.99 24.26
CA PHE A 79 18.61 -3.55 25.63
C PHE A 79 18.51 -2.02 25.75
N PRO A 80 17.91 -1.49 26.84
CA PRO A 80 17.73 -0.06 27.03
C PRO A 80 19.07 0.67 27.09
N ASN A 81 19.06 1.95 26.73
CA ASN A 81 20.23 2.83 26.72
C ASN A 81 21.37 2.36 25.80
N THR A 82 21.04 1.60 24.74
CA THR A 82 21.98 1.20 23.69
C THR A 82 21.69 1.90 22.37
N ILE A 83 22.72 2.00 21.51
CA ILE A 83 22.56 2.53 20.15
C ILE A 83 21.49 1.75 19.38
N ALA A 84 21.41 0.42 19.55
CA ALA A 84 20.41 -0.40 18.88
C ALA A 84 18.97 -0.03 19.27
N ALA A 85 18.72 0.16 20.58
CA ALA A 85 17.41 0.58 21.08
C ALA A 85 17.04 1.99 20.57
N TYR A 86 18.01 2.91 20.52
CA TYR A 86 17.78 4.26 19.99
C TYR A 86 17.46 4.25 18.49
N VAL A 87 18.21 3.48 17.70
CA VAL A 87 17.97 3.37 16.25
C VAL A 87 16.60 2.75 15.98
N SER A 88 16.20 1.71 16.72
CA SER A 88 14.87 1.10 16.57
C SER A 88 13.74 2.07 16.96
N ALA A 89 13.92 2.85 18.03
CA ALA A 89 12.97 3.89 18.43
C ALA A 89 12.83 4.98 17.34
N LEU A 90 13.94 5.45 16.76
CA LEU A 90 13.93 6.43 15.66
C LEU A 90 13.21 5.88 14.43
N GLN A 91 13.44 4.62 14.08
CA GLN A 91 12.74 3.95 12.97
C GLN A 91 11.23 3.87 13.21
N SER A 92 10.82 3.75 14.48
CA SER A 92 9.42 3.74 14.92
C SER A 92 8.78 5.13 14.99
N ARG A 93 9.55 6.21 14.72
CA ARG A 93 9.09 7.61 14.68
C ARG A 93 8.42 8.07 15.96
N VAL A 94 9.00 7.71 17.10
CA VAL A 94 8.63 8.28 18.41
C VAL A 94 8.91 9.79 18.43
N ASP A 95 8.17 10.53 19.27
CA ASP A 95 8.35 11.96 19.42
C ASP A 95 9.61 12.30 20.21
N CYS A 96 10.00 11.41 21.14
CA CYS A 96 11.21 11.58 21.93
C CYS A 96 11.85 10.24 22.34
N ILE A 97 13.13 10.29 22.67
CA ILE A 97 13.87 9.18 23.29
C ILE A 97 14.31 9.67 24.65
N GLU A 98 14.00 8.91 25.69
CA GLU A 98 14.52 9.17 27.02
C GLU A 98 15.85 8.42 27.20
N ILE A 99 16.80 9.11 27.84
CA ILE A 99 18.19 8.67 28.00
C ILE A 99 18.56 8.89 29.46
N ASP A 100 18.85 7.81 30.16
CA ASP A 100 19.42 7.87 31.50
C ASP A 100 20.92 8.11 31.42
N VAL A 101 21.42 9.04 32.22
CA VAL A 101 22.84 9.39 32.22
C VAL A 101 23.46 9.14 33.59
N SER A 102 24.50 8.32 33.60
CA SER A 102 25.41 8.12 34.74
C SER A 102 26.80 8.67 34.41
N ARG A 103 27.58 9.02 35.45
CA ARG A 103 28.92 9.58 35.30
C ARG A 103 29.96 8.69 35.97
N SER A 104 31.03 8.37 35.26
CA SER A 104 32.17 7.63 35.80
C SER A 104 33.05 8.47 36.74
N SER A 105 34.00 7.83 37.43
CA SER A 105 34.93 8.49 38.34
C SER A 105 35.87 9.48 37.65
N ASP A 106 36.20 9.27 36.37
CA ASP A 106 36.96 10.17 35.52
C ASP A 106 36.08 11.23 34.81
N GLY A 107 34.77 11.26 35.10
CA GLY A 107 33.87 12.33 34.67
C GLY A 107 33.19 12.12 33.32
N VAL A 108 33.39 10.96 32.68
CA VAL A 108 32.75 10.60 31.40
C VAL A 108 31.28 10.25 31.64
N LEU A 109 30.40 10.69 30.71
CA LEU A 109 28.97 10.41 30.75
C LEU A 109 28.65 9.14 29.95
N PHE A 110 27.84 8.27 30.54
CA PHE A 110 27.37 7.03 29.95
C PHE A 110 25.85 7.01 29.92
N ALA A 111 25.30 6.49 28.82
CA ALA A 111 23.89 6.14 28.75
C ALA A 111 23.66 4.85 29.55
N LEU A 112 23.26 4.99 30.82
CA LEU A 112 23.13 3.89 31.76
C LEU A 112 22.10 4.28 32.83
N HIS A 113 21.14 3.39 33.07
CA HIS A 113 20.08 3.61 34.05
C HIS A 113 20.54 3.33 35.49
N ASP A 114 21.35 2.28 35.67
CA ASP A 114 21.81 1.87 36.99
C ASP A 114 22.86 2.85 37.54
N ARG A 115 22.77 3.10 38.85
CA ARG A 115 23.63 4.02 39.61
C ARG A 115 24.50 3.27 40.60
#